data_AF-A0A966PU91-F1
#
_entry.id   AF-A0A966PU91-F1
#
_cell.length_a   1.000
_cell.length_b   1.000
_cell.length_c   1.000
_cell.angle_alpha   90.00
_cell.angle_beta   90.00
_cell.angle_gamma   90.00
#
_symmetry.space_group_name_H-M   'P 1'
#
loop_
_entity.id
_entity.type
_entity.pdbx_description
1 polymer ?
#
loop_
_entity_poly.entity_id
_entity_poly.type
_entity_poly.pdbx_seq_one_letter_code
_entity_poly.pdbx_strand_id
1 'polypeptide(L)'
;MSPLIALAGRYGAPSRVSRDAVSFAGRRYLDAILRARGEPVVIAPQPLTTQDAQAMMRRFNGLVLMGGADVNPALYGQTAGPHIYGVQPEQDTFETSLLNAALQLDLPVLAVCRGMQLANVVLGGSLVQHLGELANASDLLAHAPKQFPVGEEF
;
A
#
# COMPACT_ATOMS: atom_id res chain seq x y z
N MET A 1 13.60 11.76 -20.61
CA MET A 1 14.03 11.11 -19.35
C MET A 1 12.96 10.10 -18.96
N SER A 2 13.34 8.96 -18.38
CA SER A 2 12.37 7.98 -17.85
C SER A 2 11.64 8.58 -16.64
N PRO A 3 10.33 8.32 -16.45
CA PRO A 3 9.59 8.89 -15.33
C PRO A 3 10.04 8.34 -13.97
N LEU A 4 10.26 9.31 -13.09
CA LEU A 4 10.34 9.34 -11.63
C LEU A 4 9.31 8.59 -10.77
N ILE A 5 9.32 7.27 -10.55
CA ILE A 5 8.17 6.63 -9.84
C ILE A 5 8.48 6.39 -8.36
N ALA A 6 7.77 7.10 -7.47
CA ALA A 6 7.80 6.81 -6.05
C ALA A 6 7.04 5.52 -5.76
N LEU A 7 7.69 4.56 -5.12
CA LEU A 7 7.05 3.35 -4.60
C LEU A 7 7.09 3.42 -3.07
N ALA A 8 5.92 3.55 -2.44
CA ALA A 8 5.83 3.57 -0.99
C ALA A 8 6.34 2.24 -0.43
N GLY A 9 7.47 2.26 0.28
CA GLY A 9 8.03 1.08 0.93
C GLY A 9 7.16 0.62 2.10
N ARG A 10 7.47 -0.55 2.66
CA ARG A 10 6.80 -1.11 3.83
C ARG A 10 7.78 -1.55 4.90
N TYR A 11 7.33 -1.53 6.16
CA TYR A 11 8.05 -2.17 7.25
C TYR A 11 7.93 -3.69 7.15
N GLY A 12 9.05 -4.37 7.29
CA GLY A 12 9.15 -5.82 7.42
C GLY A 12 9.79 -6.20 8.74
N ALA A 13 9.25 -7.24 9.38
CA ALA A 13 9.84 -7.79 10.59
C ALA A 13 11.25 -8.36 10.32
N PRO A 14 12.12 -8.42 11.34
CA PRO A 14 13.36 -9.19 11.27
C PRO A 14 13.11 -10.62 10.77
N SER A 15 14.11 -11.16 10.07
CA SER A 15 14.04 -12.50 9.48
C SER A 15 15.40 -13.21 9.58
N ARG A 16 15.48 -14.44 9.07
CA ARG A 16 16.78 -15.14 8.97
C ARG A 16 17.77 -14.43 8.04
N VAL A 17 17.28 -13.58 7.13
CA VAL A 17 18.10 -12.86 6.15
C VAL A 17 18.56 -11.50 6.68
N SER A 18 17.80 -10.89 7.58
CA SER A 18 18.15 -9.63 8.26
C SER A 18 17.79 -9.72 9.72
N ARG A 19 18.79 -9.59 10.61
CA ARG A 19 18.57 -9.57 12.06
C ARG A 19 17.81 -8.33 12.53
N ASP A 20 17.80 -7.28 11.71
CA ASP A 20 17.06 -6.04 11.94
C ASP A 20 15.78 -5.98 11.11
N ALA A 21 14.85 -5.12 11.53
CA ALA A 21 13.68 -4.78 10.73
C ALA A 21 14.11 -4.16 9.40
N VAL A 22 13.34 -4.43 8.34
CA VAL A 22 13.67 -3.99 6.98
C VAL A 22 12.64 -2.99 6.47
N SER A 23 13.09 -2.04 5.67
CA SER A 23 12.23 -1.26 4.77
C SER A 23 12.34 -1.86 3.38
N PHE A 24 11.23 -2.26 2.78
CA PHE A 24 11.26 -3.03 1.53
C PHE A 24 10.14 -2.65 0.58
N ALA A 25 10.29 -3.09 -0.66
CA ALA A 25 9.20 -3.15 -1.63
C ALA A 25 9.17 -4.51 -2.33
N GLY A 26 7.98 -4.95 -2.71
CA GLY A 26 7.82 -6.23 -3.41
C GLY A 26 8.47 -6.18 -4.79
N ARG A 27 9.29 -7.19 -5.12
CA ARG A 27 10.04 -7.24 -6.38
C ARG A 27 9.15 -7.10 -7.62
N ARG A 28 7.95 -7.70 -7.60
CA ARG A 28 6.97 -7.59 -8.69
C ARG A 28 6.53 -6.15 -8.99
N TYR A 29 6.45 -5.29 -7.97
CA TYR A 29 6.13 -3.86 -8.19
C TYR A 29 7.28 -3.13 -8.88
N LEU A 30 8.52 -3.39 -8.43
CA LEU A 30 9.73 -2.83 -9.05
C LEU A 30 9.85 -3.25 -10.52
N ASP A 31 9.72 -4.54 -10.79
CA ASP A 31 9.81 -5.09 -12.14
C ASP A 31 8.68 -4.58 -13.05
N ALA A 32 7.47 -4.39 -12.52
CA ALA A 32 6.36 -3.83 -13.28
C ALA A 32 6.64 -2.37 -13.70
N ILE A 33 7.19 -1.55 -12.81
CA ILE A 33 7.57 -0.16 -13.11
C ILE A 33 8.68 -0.13 -14.17
N LEU A 34 9.71 -0.97 -14.01
CA LEU A 34 10.82 -1.08 -14.98
C LEU A 34 10.31 -1.51 -16.36
N ARG A 35 9.41 -2.50 -16.42
CA ARG A 35 8.79 -2.96 -17.67
C ARG A 35 7.96 -1.88 -18.35
N ALA A 36 7.36 -0.98 -17.58
CA ALA A 36 6.67 0.21 -18.08
C ALA A 36 7.62 1.37 -18.46
N ARG A 37 8.95 1.13 -18.45
CA ARG A 37 10.01 2.11 -18.72
C ARG A 37 10.07 3.26 -17.69
N GLY A 38 9.52 3.07 -16.49
CA GLY A 38 9.71 3.96 -15.35
C GLY A 38 10.95 3.61 -14.53
N GLU A 39 11.42 4.55 -13.73
CA GLU A 39 12.49 4.35 -12.76
C GLU A 39 11.88 4.27 -11.35
N PRO A 40 11.89 3.09 -10.69
CA PRO A 40 11.31 2.95 -9.36
C PRO A 40 12.26 3.44 -8.27
N VAL A 41 11.74 4.24 -7.35
CA VAL A 41 12.44 4.65 -6.12
C VAL A 41 11.62 4.20 -4.92
N VAL A 42 12.18 3.29 -4.13
CA VAL A 42 11.56 2.86 -2.88
C VAL A 42 11.74 3.95 -1.84
N ILE A 43 10.63 4.48 -1.35
CA ILE A 43 10.61 5.44 -0.25
C ILE A 43 10.52 4.66 1.06
N ALA A 44 11.56 4.74 1.88
CA ALA A 44 11.54 4.10 3.18
C ALA A 44 10.42 4.69 4.07
N PRO A 45 9.61 3.85 4.72
CA PRO A 45 8.62 4.30 5.69
C PRO A 45 9.23 5.16 6.79
N GLN A 46 8.65 6.34 6.99
CA GLN A 46 9.11 7.32 7.97
C GLN A 46 7.98 8.29 8.31
N PRO A 47 7.99 8.93 9.50
CA PRO A 47 7.08 10.03 9.77
C PRO A 47 7.34 11.18 8.80
N LEU A 48 6.28 11.74 8.23
CA LEU A 48 6.36 12.88 7.31
C LEU A 48 5.35 13.93 7.72
N THR A 49 5.81 15.18 7.83
CA THR A 49 4.89 16.32 7.84
C THR A 49 4.28 16.52 6.46
N THR A 50 3.17 17.25 6.36
CA THR A 50 2.57 17.60 5.07
C THR A 50 3.56 18.31 4.14
N GLN A 51 4.39 19.22 4.70
CA GLN A 51 5.36 19.96 3.92
C GLN A 51 6.48 19.05 3.40
N ASP A 52 6.99 18.13 4.24
CA ASP A 52 8.04 17.20 3.84
C ASP A 52 7.54 16.22 2.78
N ALA A 53 6.32 15.70 2.93
CA ALA A 53 5.69 14.81 1.95
C ALA A 53 5.51 15.50 0.60
N GLN A 54 5.02 16.75 0.57
CA GLN A 54 4.92 17.52 -0.67
C GLN A 54 6.28 17.79 -1.30
N ALA A 55 7.27 18.23 -0.51
CA ALA A 55 8.62 18.51 -1.01
C ALA A 55 9.27 17.26 -1.60
N MET A 56 9.06 16.11 -0.96
CA MET A 56 9.50 14.81 -1.46
C MET A 56 8.78 14.45 -2.77
N MET A 57 7.44 14.51 -2.80
CA MET A 57 6.65 14.08 -3.95
C MET A 57 6.86 14.93 -5.20
N ARG A 58 7.24 16.21 -5.07
CA ARG A 58 7.63 17.08 -6.21
C ARG A 58 8.80 16.55 -7.04
N ARG A 59 9.60 15.62 -6.49
CA ARG A 59 10.73 14.98 -7.19
C ARG A 59 10.29 13.85 -8.13
N PHE A 60 9.04 13.43 -8.05
CA PHE A 60 8.51 12.24 -8.71
C PHE A 60 7.45 12.61 -9.75
N ASN A 61 7.25 11.72 -10.71
CA ASN A 61 6.26 11.82 -11.77
C ASN A 61 5.01 10.96 -11.50
N GLY A 62 4.99 10.20 -10.40
CA GLY A 62 3.86 9.39 -9.98
C GLY A 62 4.13 8.63 -8.70
N LEU A 63 3.07 8.10 -8.10
CA LEU A 63 3.10 7.32 -6.87
C LEU A 63 2.50 5.92 -7.09
N VAL A 64 3.15 4.91 -6.54
CA VAL A 64 2.61 3.55 -6.44
C VAL A 64 2.45 3.17 -4.96
N LEU A 65 1.23 2.76 -4.59
CA LEU A 65 0.92 2.18 -3.28
C LEU A 65 0.73 0.66 -3.44
N MET A 66 1.49 -0.10 -2.65
CA MET A 66 1.49 -1.56 -2.73
C MET A 66 0.32 -2.20 -1.97
N GLY A 67 0.02 -3.45 -2.32
CA GLY A 67 -0.79 -4.34 -1.50
C GLY A 67 -0.12 -4.68 -0.16
N GLY A 68 -0.90 -5.22 0.78
CA GLY A 68 -0.41 -5.52 2.11
C GLY A 68 -1.48 -6.02 3.07
N ALA A 69 -1.22 -5.85 4.37
CA ALA A 69 -2.14 -6.17 5.46
C ALA A 69 -3.29 -5.15 5.55
N ASP A 70 -4.23 -5.32 6.48
CA ASP A 70 -5.41 -4.46 6.50
C ASP A 70 -5.10 -2.99 6.85
N VAL A 71 -5.96 -2.08 6.37
CA VAL A 71 -5.97 -0.67 6.76
C VAL A 71 -6.61 -0.54 8.14
N ASN A 72 -6.04 0.29 9.02
CA ASN A 72 -6.59 0.49 10.37
C ASN A 72 -8.08 0.88 10.34
N PRO A 73 -8.98 0.08 10.96
CA PRO A 73 -10.42 0.35 11.02
C PRO A 73 -10.82 1.72 11.58
N ALA A 74 -10.02 2.26 12.49
CA ALA A 74 -10.26 3.57 13.07
C ALA A 74 -10.25 4.70 12.02
N LEU A 75 -9.52 4.52 10.90
CA LEU A 75 -9.43 5.51 9.82
C LEU A 75 -10.73 5.67 9.03
N TYR A 76 -11.62 4.67 9.08
CA TYR A 76 -12.95 4.72 8.45
C TYR A 76 -14.07 4.54 9.48
N GLY A 77 -13.82 4.95 10.73
CA GLY A 77 -14.84 5.07 11.78
C GLY A 77 -15.36 3.74 12.33
N GLN A 78 -14.61 2.65 12.20
CA GLN A 78 -15.02 1.34 12.70
C GLN A 78 -14.05 0.81 13.78
N THR A 79 -14.58 -0.03 14.67
CA THR A 79 -13.77 -0.85 15.57
C THR A 79 -13.26 -2.09 14.83
N ALA A 80 -12.05 -2.54 15.14
CA ALA A 80 -11.51 -3.75 14.54
C ALA A 80 -12.34 -4.99 14.90
N GLY A 81 -12.80 -5.69 13.86
CA GLY A 81 -13.45 -6.99 13.96
C GLY A 81 -12.45 -8.14 14.12
N PRO A 82 -12.94 -9.37 14.31
CA PRO A 82 -12.10 -10.53 14.63
C PRO A 82 -11.19 -11.00 13.47
N HIS A 83 -11.47 -10.57 12.24
CA HIS A 83 -10.75 -11.00 11.03
C HIS A 83 -9.66 -10.04 10.56
N ILE A 84 -9.53 -8.88 11.21
CA ILE A 84 -8.52 -7.88 10.87
C ILE A 84 -7.13 -8.37 11.26
N TYR A 85 -6.15 -8.18 10.38
CA TYR A 85 -4.77 -8.60 10.63
C TYR A 85 -3.72 -7.61 10.13
N GLY A 86 -2.56 -7.62 10.78
CA GLY A 86 -1.34 -6.95 10.33
C GLY A 86 -1.45 -5.42 10.20
N VAL A 87 -2.43 -4.82 10.88
CA VAL A 87 -2.58 -3.35 10.95
C VAL A 87 -1.32 -2.73 11.51
N GLN A 88 -0.82 -1.71 10.82
CA GLN A 88 0.37 -0.98 11.20
C GLN A 88 0.10 0.53 11.06
N PRO A 89 -0.28 1.22 12.16
CA PRO A 89 -0.69 2.62 12.11
C PRO A 89 0.37 3.56 11.52
N GLU A 90 1.65 3.27 11.73
CA GLU A 90 2.76 4.04 11.19
C GLU A 90 2.83 3.92 9.66
N GLN A 91 2.54 2.74 9.12
CA GLN A 91 2.47 2.49 7.68
C GLN A 91 1.28 3.24 7.06
N ASP A 92 0.12 3.17 7.70
CA ASP A 92 -1.08 3.91 7.27
C ASP A 92 -0.83 5.42 7.25
N THR A 93 -0.18 5.94 8.29
CA THR A 93 0.16 7.37 8.39
C THR A 93 1.13 7.78 7.29
N PHE A 94 2.21 7.01 7.10
CA PHE A 94 3.21 7.28 6.06
C PHE A 94 2.60 7.27 4.65
N GLU A 95 1.85 6.23 4.30
CA GLU A 95 1.22 6.13 2.97
C GLU A 95 0.13 7.19 2.77
N THR A 96 -0.62 7.54 3.81
CA THR A 96 -1.60 8.64 3.78
C THR A 96 -0.92 9.98 3.49
N SER A 97 0.23 10.26 4.13
CA SER A 97 1.00 11.48 3.87
C SER A 97 1.48 11.56 2.42
N LEU A 98 2.01 10.47 1.87
CA LEU A 98 2.44 10.42 0.46
C LEU A 98 1.26 10.57 -0.51
N LEU A 99 0.14 9.89 -0.23
CA LEU A 99 -1.05 9.97 -1.06
C LEU A 99 -1.63 11.39 -1.09
N ASN A 100 -1.81 12.02 0.08
CA ASN A 100 -2.31 13.39 0.16
C ASN A 100 -1.39 14.36 -0.59
N ALA A 101 -0.07 14.21 -0.46
CA ALA A 101 0.89 15.02 -1.21
C ALA A 101 0.78 14.79 -2.72
N ALA A 102 0.66 13.54 -3.18
CA ALA A 102 0.49 13.21 -4.60
C ALA A 102 -0.80 13.81 -5.18
N LEU A 103 -1.93 13.69 -4.47
CA LEU A 103 -3.21 14.27 -4.87
C LEU A 103 -3.16 15.80 -4.94
N GLN A 104 -2.55 16.46 -3.96
CA GLN A 104 -2.39 17.92 -3.95
C GLN A 104 -1.51 18.45 -5.09
N LEU A 105 -0.57 17.63 -5.56
CA LEU A 105 0.33 17.94 -6.67
C LEU A 105 -0.19 17.47 -8.03
N ASP A 106 -1.41 16.90 -8.07
CA ASP A 106 -2.02 16.30 -9.27
C ASP A 106 -1.12 15.25 -9.94
N LEU A 107 -0.41 14.46 -9.12
CA LEU A 107 0.41 13.36 -9.59
C LEU A 107 -0.43 12.11 -9.85
N PRO A 108 -0.15 11.34 -10.91
CA PRO A 108 -0.82 10.06 -11.14
C PRO A 108 -0.48 9.07 -10.02
N VAL A 109 -1.51 8.39 -9.50
CA VAL A 109 -1.40 7.38 -8.45
C VAL A 109 -1.91 6.04 -8.95
N LEU A 110 -1.08 4.99 -8.81
CA LEU A 110 -1.51 3.60 -8.95
C LEU A 110 -1.57 2.94 -7.57
N ALA A 111 -2.77 2.64 -7.12
CA ALA A 111 -3.01 2.05 -5.80
C ALA A 111 -3.46 0.59 -5.96
N VAL A 112 -2.70 -0.37 -5.42
CA VAL A 112 -2.92 -1.80 -5.69
C VAL A 112 -3.39 -2.51 -4.42
N CYS A 113 -4.48 -3.29 -4.51
CA CYS A 113 -5.02 -4.10 -3.41
C CYS A 113 -5.25 -3.23 -2.16
N ARG A 114 -4.49 -3.42 -1.09
CA ARG A 114 -4.49 -2.56 0.10
C ARG A 114 -4.29 -1.08 -0.22
N GLY A 115 -3.38 -0.73 -1.14
CA GLY A 115 -3.16 0.66 -1.53
C GLY A 115 -4.46 1.33 -2.01
N MET A 116 -5.28 0.60 -2.79
CA MET A 116 -6.59 1.08 -3.26
C MET A 116 -7.57 1.25 -2.10
N GLN A 117 -7.58 0.31 -1.15
CA GLN A 117 -8.41 0.40 0.05
C GLN A 117 -8.04 1.63 0.90
N LEU A 118 -6.74 1.87 1.10
CA LEU A 118 -6.25 3.05 1.82
C LEU A 118 -6.66 4.33 1.09
N ALA A 119 -6.51 4.38 -0.23
CA ALA A 119 -6.91 5.55 -1.01
C ALA A 119 -8.41 5.85 -0.89
N ASN A 120 -9.26 4.83 -0.94
CA ASN A 120 -10.70 4.97 -0.68
C ASN A 120 -10.96 5.56 0.72
N VAL A 121 -10.30 5.04 1.76
CA VAL A 121 -10.45 5.52 3.15
C VAL A 121 -10.01 6.98 3.30
N VAL A 122 -8.84 7.34 2.74
CA VAL A 122 -8.33 8.72 2.76
C VAL A 122 -9.28 9.70 2.06
N LEU A 123 -9.98 9.25 1.02
CA LEU A 123 -10.98 10.03 0.30
C LEU A 123 -12.38 9.98 0.94
N GLY A 124 -12.49 9.47 2.18
CA GLY A 124 -13.73 9.47 2.97
C GLY A 124 -14.63 8.25 2.78
N GLY A 125 -14.17 7.23 2.06
CA GLY A 125 -14.87 5.95 1.93
C GLY A 125 -14.70 5.04 3.15
N SER A 126 -15.47 3.95 3.17
CA SER A 126 -15.37 2.87 4.17
C SER A 126 -14.95 1.54 3.56
N LEU A 127 -14.63 0.55 4.40
CA LEU A 127 -14.32 -0.81 3.98
C LEU A 127 -15.25 -1.83 4.63
N VAL A 128 -15.47 -2.94 3.93
CA VAL A 128 -15.99 -4.18 4.52
C VAL A 128 -14.80 -4.95 5.09
N GLN A 129 -14.80 -5.19 6.40
CA GLN A 129 -13.67 -5.83 7.10
C GLN A 129 -13.54 -7.32 6.76
N HIS A 130 -14.67 -8.02 6.60
CA HIS A 130 -14.68 -9.42 6.24
C HIS A 130 -15.78 -9.72 5.23
N LEU A 131 -15.39 -10.22 4.06
CA LEU A 131 -16.35 -10.53 3.00
C LEU A 131 -17.30 -11.69 3.38
N GLY A 132 -16.87 -12.61 4.25
CA GLY A 132 -17.69 -13.73 4.71
C GLY A 132 -18.86 -13.32 5.62
N GLU A 133 -18.86 -12.09 6.13
CA GLU A 133 -19.95 -11.54 6.95
C GLU A 133 -21.02 -10.82 6.10
N LEU A 134 -20.82 -10.73 4.78
CA LEU A 134 -21.80 -10.13 3.87
C LEU A 134 -23.01 -11.04 3.68
N ALA A 135 -24.19 -10.44 3.50
CA ALA A 135 -25.44 -11.18 3.28
C ALA A 135 -25.39 -12.07 2.03
N ASN A 136 -24.60 -11.68 1.02
CA ASN A 136 -24.38 -12.43 -0.21
C ASN A 136 -23.05 -13.20 -0.21
N ALA A 137 -22.47 -13.50 0.97
CA ALA A 137 -21.19 -14.20 1.08
C ALA A 137 -21.15 -15.53 0.30
N SER A 138 -22.30 -16.22 0.17
CA SER A 138 -22.43 -17.46 -0.60
C SER A 138 -22.22 -17.29 -2.11
N ASP A 139 -22.42 -16.08 -2.63
CA ASP A 139 -22.35 -15.77 -4.07
C ASP A 139 -20.98 -15.20 -4.46
N LEU A 140 -20.09 -14.97 -3.49
CA LEU A 140 -18.78 -14.41 -3.73
C LEU A 140 -17.85 -15.43 -4.40
N LEU A 141 -17.27 -15.04 -5.52
CA LEU A 141 -16.19 -15.78 -6.15
C LEU A 141 -14.89 -15.57 -5.35
N ALA A 142 -14.43 -16.60 -4.65
CA ALA A 142 -13.19 -16.53 -3.89
C ALA A 142 -11.99 -16.29 -4.83
N HIS A 143 -11.33 -15.14 -4.68
CA HIS A 143 -10.02 -14.88 -5.25
C HIS A 143 -8.93 -15.36 -4.28
N ALA A 144 -8.84 -16.67 -4.13
CA ALA A 144 -7.73 -17.29 -3.42
C ALA A 144 -7.35 -18.58 -4.14
N PRO A 145 -6.11 -18.71 -4.65
CA PRO A 145 -5.59 -20.06 -4.80
C PRO A 145 -5.50 -20.65 -3.37
N LYS A 146 -5.89 -21.92 -3.20
CA LYS A 146 -5.83 -22.62 -1.90
C LYS A 146 -4.42 -22.62 -1.28
N GLN A 147 -3.41 -22.31 -2.09
CA GLN A 147 -2.02 -22.07 -1.73
C GLN A 147 -1.54 -20.84 -2.51
N PHE A 148 -0.89 -19.88 -1.84
CA PHE A 148 -0.08 -18.89 -2.55
C PHE A 148 1.24 -19.56 -2.93
N PRO A 149 1.53 -19.80 -4.23
CA PRO A 149 2.78 -20.40 -4.60
C PRO A 149 3.90 -19.38 -4.37
N VAL A 150 4.66 -19.59 -3.29
CA VAL A 150 5.86 -18.82 -3.03
C VAL A 150 6.91 -19.24 -4.05
N GLY A 151 7.16 -18.40 -5.05
CA GLY A 151 8.22 -18.60 -6.04
C GLY A 151 7.77 -19.10 -7.42
N GLU A 152 6.48 -19.26 -7.68
CA GLU A 152 6.00 -19.55 -9.05
C GLU A 152 5.69 -18.27 -9.82
N GLU A 153 5.91 -18.29 -11.14
CA GLU A 153 5.43 -17.26 -12.05
C GLU A 153 3.91 -17.39 -12.23
N PHE A 154 3.23 -16.24 -12.37
CA PHE A 154 1.81 -16.18 -12.72
C PHE A 154 1.69 -16.09 -14.23
#